data_AF-A0A2N2TCQ8-F1
#
_entry.id   AF-A0A2N2TCQ8-F1
#
_cell.length_a   1.000
_cell.length_b   1.000
_cell.length_c   1.000
_cell.angle_alpha   90.00
_cell.angle_beta   90.00
_cell.angle_gamma   90.00
#
_symmetry.space_group_name_H-M   'P 1'
#
loop_
_entity.id
_entity.type
_entity.pdbx_description
1 polymer ?
#
loop_
_entity_poly.entity_id
_entity_poly.type
_entity_poly.pdbx_seq_one_letter_code
_entity_poly.pdbx_strand_id
1 'polypeptide(L)' 'MPHCRACCCGAALRPGWPQEKQHTGRTSLPEEFARTLAWLCDPAAHNLTGAAIPIDGGWTAQ' A
#
# COMPACT_ATOMS: atom_id res chain seq x y z
N MET A 1 -10.61 -7.86 -16.97
CA MET A 1 -9.74 -6.91 -16.24
C MET A 1 -8.28 -7.39 -16.27
N PRO A 2 -7.48 -7.12 -17.33
CA PRO A 2 -6.11 -7.65 -17.46
C PRO A 2 -5.00 -6.75 -16.88
N HIS A 3 -5.34 -5.60 -16.28
CA HIS A 3 -4.39 -4.52 -15.98
C HIS A 3 -3.62 -4.69 -14.65
N CYS A 4 -3.92 -5.72 -13.86
CA CYS A 4 -3.33 -5.93 -12.53
C CYS A 4 -2.04 -6.78 -12.55
N ARG A 5 -1.18 -6.64 -13.56
CA ARG A 5 0.13 -7.33 -13.59
C ARG A 5 1.32 -6.43 -13.23
N ALA A 6 1.17 -5.10 -13.30
CA ALA A 6 2.26 -4.18 -13.03
C ALA A 6 2.37 -3.71 -11.57
N CYS A 7 1.26 -3.68 -10.82
CA CYS A 7 1.19 -2.89 -9.59
C CYS A 7 1.76 -3.58 -8.32
N CYS A 8 1.62 -4.91 -8.17
CA CYS A 8 2.02 -5.59 -6.93
C CYS A 8 3.32 -6.43 -7.02
N CYS A 9 3.78 -6.82 -8.22
CA CYS A 9 4.95 -7.69 -8.35
C CYS A 9 6.10 -7.09 -9.18
N GLY A 10 5.89 -5.95 -9.86
CA GLY A 10 6.82 -5.40 -10.86
C GLY A 10 7.13 -3.90 -10.77
N ALA A 11 6.62 -3.18 -9.75
CA ALA A 11 6.83 -1.74 -9.61
C ALA A 11 8.30 -1.33 -9.42
N ALA A 12 9.19 -2.28 -9.10
CA ALA A 12 10.63 -2.06 -9.03
C ALA A 12 11.35 -2.15 -10.40
N LEU A 13 10.65 -2.48 -11.50
CA LEU A 13 11.30 -2.78 -12.79
C LEU A 13 11.65 -1.53 -13.64
N ARG A 14 11.15 -0.34 -13.29
CA ARG A 14 11.52 0.92 -13.95
C ARG A 14 12.23 1.86 -12.95
N PRO A 15 13.44 2.35 -13.26
CA PRO A 15 14.12 3.34 -12.43
C PRO A 15 13.22 4.57 -12.21
N GLY A 16 13.11 5.04 -10.97
CA GLY A 16 12.36 6.24 -10.64
C GLY A 16 10.83 6.08 -10.54
N TRP A 17 10.29 4.88 -10.78
CA TRP A 17 8.83 4.67 -10.77
C TRP A 17 8.17 5.06 -9.44
N PRO A 18 8.69 4.65 -8.26
CA PRO A 18 8.09 5.08 -6.99
C PRO A 18 8.08 6.60 -6.82
N GLN A 19 9.09 7.32 -7.32
CA GLN A 19 9.19 8.77 -7.24
C GLN A 19 8.18 9.49 -8.13
N GLU A 20 7.87 8.93 -9.31
CA GLU A 20 6.86 9.52 -10.20
C GLU A 20 5.44 9.33 -9.65
N LYS A 21 5.22 8.20 -8.98
CA LYS A 21 3.90 7.68 -8.69
C LYS A 21 3.47 7.90 -7.25
N GLN A 22 4.34 7.60 -6.30
CA GLN A 22 4.04 7.64 -4.88
C GLN A 22 4.68 8.90 -4.27
N HIS A 23 3.93 9.64 -3.45
CA HIS A 23 4.46 10.82 -2.76
C HIS A 23 5.68 10.50 -1.90
N THR A 24 5.70 9.30 -1.29
CA THR A 24 6.82 8.84 -0.48
C THR A 24 8.07 8.46 -1.28
N GLY A 25 7.95 8.28 -2.60
CA GLY A 25 9.08 7.97 -3.48
C GLY A 25 9.74 6.61 -3.22
N ARG A 26 9.08 5.69 -2.50
CA ARG A 26 9.59 4.34 -2.20
C ARG A 26 8.49 3.29 -2.24
N THR A 27 8.87 2.04 -2.47
CA THR A 27 7.99 0.89 -2.28
C THR A 27 7.82 0.55 -0.81
N SER A 28 6.60 0.20 -0.40
CA SER A 28 6.36 -0.32 0.95
C SER A 28 6.96 -1.71 1.13
N LEU A 29 7.49 -1.97 2.31
CA LEU A 29 8.02 -3.26 2.72
C LEU A 29 6.89 -4.16 3.25
N PRO A 30 6.98 -5.50 3.09
CA PRO A 30 5.99 -6.44 3.63
C PRO A 30 5.69 -6.23 5.13
N GLU A 31 6.71 -5.86 5.91
CA GLU A 31 6.58 -5.64 7.35
C GLU A 31 5.72 -4.42 7.69
N GLU A 32 5.64 -3.43 6.80
CA GLU A 32 4.76 -2.27 6.96
C GLU A 32 3.29 -2.68 6.85
N PHE A 33 2.96 -3.54 5.89
CA PHE A 33 1.61 -4.13 5.78
C PHE A 33 1.28 -5.00 6.98
N ALA A 34 2.23 -5.85 7.41
CA ALA A 34 2.03 -6.75 8.55
C ALA A 34 1.71 -5.98 9.84
N ARG A 35 2.38 -4.85 10.09
CA ARG A 35 2.09 -3.99 11.25
C ARG A 35 0.68 -3.39 11.18
N THR A 36 0.24 -2.94 10.01
CA THR A 36 -1.14 -2.45 9.83
C THR A 36 -2.16 -3.56 10.08
N LEU A 37 -1.93 -4.77 9.56
CA LEU A 37 -2.81 -5.90 9.80
C LEU A 37 -2.87 -6.28 11.29
N ALA A 38 -1.72 -6.27 11.99
CA ALA A 38 -1.68 -6.51 13.42
C ALA A 38 -2.52 -5.47 14.20
N TRP A 39 -2.45 -4.20 13.81
CA TRP A 39 -3.29 -3.15 14.38
C TRP A 39 -4.79 -3.36 14.08
N LEU A 40 -5.15 -3.83 12.87
CA LEU A 40 -6.54 -4.16 12.54
C LEU A 40 -7.11 -5.33 13.36
N CYS A 41 -6.25 -6.19 13.89
CA CYS A 41 -6.65 -7.27 14.80
C CYS A 41 -6.70 -6.84 16.28
N ASP A 42 -6.23 -5.63 16.61
CA ASP A 42 -6.24 -5.13 17.98
C ASP A 42 -7.67 -4.76 18.43
N PRO A 43 -8.04 -4.94 19.71
CA PRO A 43 -9.33 -4.51 20.24
C PRO A 43 -9.67 -3.02 19.99
N ALA A 44 -8.68 -2.15 19.84
CA ALA A 44 -8.89 -0.76 19.47
C ALA A 44 -9.60 -0.60 18.11
N ALA A 45 -9.43 -1.55 17.20
CA ALA A 45 -10.05 -1.56 15.88
C ALA A 45 -11.44 -2.25 15.85
N HIS A 46 -12.04 -2.61 16.99
CA HIS A 46 -13.27 -3.43 17.06
C HIS A 46 -14.47 -2.90 16.26
N ASN A 47 -14.53 -1.60 15.96
CA ASN A 47 -15.62 -1.00 15.19
C ASN A 47 -15.18 -0.48 13.81
N LEU A 48 -13.97 -0.86 13.36
CA LEU A 48 -13.47 -0.51 12.04
C LEU A 48 -13.86 -1.62 11.05
N THR A 49 -14.86 -1.35 10.22
CA THR A 49 -15.37 -2.29 9.21
C THR A 49 -15.81 -1.55 7.96
N GLY A 50 -15.82 -2.22 6.81
CA GLY A 50 -16.24 -1.67 5.53
C GLY A 50 -15.33 -0.58 4.94
N ALA A 51 -14.20 -0.29 5.58
CA ALA A 51 -13.24 0.73 5.15
C ALA A 51 -12.06 0.09 4.39
N ALA A 52 -11.62 0.73 3.31
CA ALA A 52 -10.32 0.46 2.70
C ALA A 52 -9.27 1.38 3.34
N ILE A 53 -8.22 0.80 3.93
CA ILE A 53 -7.09 1.54 4.51
C ILE A 53 -5.90 1.46 3.54
N PRO A 54 -5.61 2.52 2.76
CA PRO A 54 -4.54 2.49 1.77
C PRO A 54 -3.16 2.54 2.44
N ILE A 55 -2.30 1.58 2.10
CA ILE A 55 -0.87 1.53 2.46
C ILE A 55 -0.07 1.55 1.17
N ASP A 56 -0.03 2.71 0.52
CA ASP A 56 0.43 2.84 -0.87
C ASP A 56 1.33 4.06 -1.09
N GLY A 57 1.88 4.62 -0.03
CA GLY A 57 2.81 5.75 -0.12
C GLY A 57 2.18 7.05 -0.65
N GLY A 58 0.86 7.20 -0.55
CA GLY A 58 0.12 8.38 -1.00
C GLY A 58 -0.26 8.33 -2.47
N TRP A 59 -0.41 7.14 -3.05
CA TRP A 59 -0.80 6.97 -4.45
C TRP A 59 -2.27 7.35 -4.66
N THR A 60 -3.20 6.84 -3.82
CA THR A 60 -4.63 7.12 -3.98
C THR A 60 -5.08 8.52 -3.54
N ALA A 61 -4.21 9.31 -2.91
CA ALA A 61 -4.57 10.60 -2.31
C ALA A 61 -4.30 11.82 -3.21
N GLN A 62 -3.91 11.59 -4.47
CA GLN A 62 -3.53 12.62 -5.45
C GLN A 62 -4.64 12.94 -6.44
#